data_AF-A0A952Q7B8-F1
#
_entry.id   AF-A0A952Q7B8-F1
#
_cell.length_a   1.000
_cell.length_b   1.000
_cell.length_c   1.000
_cell.angle_alpha   90.00
_cell.angle_beta   90.00
_cell.angle_gamma   90.00
#
_symmetry.space_group_name_H-M   'P 1'
#
loop_
_entity.id
_entity.type
_entity.pdbx_description
1 polymer ?
#
loop_
_entity_poly.entity_id
_entity_poly.type
_entity_poly.pdbx_seq_one_letter_code
_entity_poly.pdbx_strand_id
1 'polypeptide(L)'
;MTPNPEPYYRALGEGRFASTSHAQGAWNDHEQHMAPVSGLLAHCLETFAPRPDLRMARLSFEILGLIPDGEFEIVTTMLRPGRTIELLQAEFIAGG
;
A
#
# COMPACT_ATOMS: atom_id res chain seq x y z
N MET A 1 -30.62 4.16 0.47
CA MET A 1 -29.19 4.48 0.34
C MET A 1 -28.46 3.41 1.12
N THR A 2 -27.79 2.47 0.45
CA THR A 2 -26.89 1.54 1.13
C THR A 2 -25.80 2.37 1.83
N PRO A 3 -25.48 2.12 3.10
CA PRO A 3 -24.34 2.78 3.72
C PRO A 3 -23.10 2.52 2.86
N ASN A 4 -22.30 3.56 2.63
CA ASN A 4 -21.03 3.39 1.94
C ASN A 4 -20.20 2.41 2.77
N PRO A 5 -19.78 1.25 2.23
CA PRO A 5 -19.02 0.28 3.01
C PRO A 5 -17.74 0.94 3.51
N GLU A 6 -17.37 0.62 4.75
CA GLU A 6 -16.14 1.14 5.34
C GLU A 6 -14.93 0.66 4.52
N PRO A 7 -14.00 1.55 4.13
CA PRO A 7 -12.84 1.17 3.35
C PRO A 7 -11.83 0.39 4.21
N TYR A 8 -10.94 -0.38 3.58
CA TYR A 8 -9.79 -0.99 4.26
C TYR A 8 -8.88 0.04 4.94
N TYR A 9 -8.72 1.22 4.32
CA TYR A 9 -7.83 2.28 4.79
C TYR A 9 -8.49 3.65 4.70
N ARG A 10 -8.25 4.48 5.71
CA ARG A 10 -8.57 5.91 5.67
C ARG A 10 -7.29 6.68 5.37
N ALA A 11 -7.31 7.49 4.30
CA ALA A 11 -6.18 8.36 3.98
C ALA A 11 -6.13 9.53 4.98
N LEU A 12 -4.95 9.73 5.60
CA LEU A 12 -4.69 10.82 6.56
C LEU A 12 -3.90 11.98 5.91
N GLY A 13 -3.55 11.84 4.63
CA GLY A 13 -2.74 12.80 3.88
C GLY A 13 -1.25 12.50 3.94
N GLU A 14 -0.49 13.04 2.97
CA GLU A 14 0.98 12.97 2.94
C GLU A 14 1.53 11.53 3.04
N GLY A 15 0.88 10.57 2.38
CA GLY A 15 1.31 9.16 2.42
C GLY A 15 0.96 8.43 3.71
N ARG A 16 0.28 9.06 4.68
CA ARG A 16 -0.19 8.41 5.91
C ARG A 16 -1.58 7.82 5.75
N PHE A 17 -1.79 6.68 6.40
CA PHE A 17 -3.05 5.93 6.39
C PHE A 17 -3.35 5.36 7.78
N ALA A 18 -4.63 5.13 8.06
CA ALA A 18 -5.10 4.33 9.18
C ALA A 18 -5.84 3.08 8.68
N SER A 19 -5.47 1.90 9.18
CA SER A 19 -6.21 0.67 8.90
C SER A 19 -7.56 0.65 9.61
N THR A 20 -8.56 0.03 8.98
CA THR A 20 -9.82 -0.34 9.63
C THR A 20 -9.81 -1.82 9.98
N SER A 21 -10.80 -2.29 10.74
CA SER A 21 -10.97 -3.73 11.04
C SER A 21 -11.16 -4.58 9.78
N HIS A 22 -11.58 -3.99 8.67
CA HIS A 22 -11.67 -4.70 7.40
C HIS A 22 -10.29 -5.14 6.87
N ALA A 23 -9.20 -4.46 7.27
CA ALA A 23 -7.84 -4.82 6.86
C ALA A 23 -7.18 -5.90 7.75
N GLN A 24 -7.86 -6.35 8.81
CA GLN A 24 -7.28 -7.25 9.82
C GLN A 24 -6.82 -8.60 9.25
N GLY A 25 -5.89 -9.23 9.96
CA GLY A 25 -5.41 -10.57 9.70
C GLY A 25 -6.49 -11.63 9.87
N ALA A 26 -6.28 -12.78 9.21
CA ALA A 26 -7.17 -13.93 9.35
C ALA A 26 -7.02 -14.64 10.70
N TRP A 27 -5.87 -14.46 11.37
CA TRP A 27 -5.45 -15.25 12.53
C TRP A 27 -5.20 -14.41 13.79
N ASN A 28 -4.84 -13.13 13.61
CA ASN A 28 -4.61 -12.17 14.68
C ASN A 28 -5.27 -10.83 14.28
N ASP A 29 -6.05 -10.23 15.17
CA ASP A 29 -6.72 -8.95 14.91
C ASP A 29 -5.76 -7.75 15.05
N HIS A 30 -4.62 -7.95 15.72
CA HIS A 30 -3.53 -6.97 15.83
C HIS A 30 -2.55 -6.97 14.64
N GLU A 31 -2.81 -7.77 13.62
CA GLU A 31 -2.05 -7.75 12.37
C GLU A 31 -2.96 -7.36 11.20
N GLN A 32 -2.37 -6.83 10.13
CA GLN A 32 -3.07 -6.62 8.87
C GLN A 32 -2.88 -7.83 7.94
N HIS A 33 -3.93 -8.18 7.21
CA HIS A 33 -3.82 -9.16 6.14
C HIS A 33 -3.06 -8.57 4.96
N MET A 34 -2.20 -9.36 4.30
CA MET A 34 -1.39 -8.84 3.20
C MET A 34 -2.23 -8.42 1.96
N ALA A 35 -3.39 -9.02 1.73
CA ALA A 35 -4.25 -8.67 0.59
C ALA A 35 -4.62 -7.17 0.54
N PRO A 36 -5.24 -6.56 1.57
CA PRO A 36 -5.49 -5.12 1.57
C PRO A 36 -4.19 -4.31 1.50
N VAL A 37 -3.12 -4.70 2.21
CA VAL A 37 -1.82 -4.00 2.19
C VAL A 37 -1.24 -3.95 0.77
N SER A 38 -1.25 -5.09 0.07
CA SER A 38 -0.76 -5.20 -1.30
C SER A 38 -1.57 -4.35 -2.28
N GLY A 39 -2.89 -4.22 -2.08
CA GLY A 39 -3.75 -3.35 -2.87
C GLY A 39 -3.43 -1.87 -2.65
N LEU A 40 -3.17 -1.46 -1.41
CA LEU A 40 -2.76 -0.10 -1.09
C LEU A 40 -1.37 0.24 -1.67
N LEU A 41 -0.39 -0.65 -1.50
CA LEU A 41 0.95 -0.48 -2.08
C LEU A 41 0.90 -0.39 -3.61
N ALA A 42 0.11 -1.24 -4.26
CA ALA A 42 -0.10 -1.17 -5.70
C ALA A 42 -0.73 0.16 -6.13
N HIS A 43 -1.74 0.64 -5.40
CA HIS A 43 -2.37 1.94 -5.65
C HIS A 43 -1.37 3.11 -5.52
N CYS A 44 -0.52 3.10 -4.50
CA CYS A 44 0.53 4.10 -4.33
C CYS A 44 1.54 4.06 -5.49
N LEU A 45 1.94 2.87 -5.95
CA LEU A 45 2.82 2.70 -7.11
C LEU A 45 2.18 3.18 -8.41
N GLU A 46 0.89 2.91 -8.65
CA GLU A 46 0.17 3.32 -9.87
C GLU A 46 -0.05 4.84 -9.94
N THR A 47 -0.24 5.48 -8.79
CA THR A 47 -0.51 6.92 -8.71
C THR A 47 0.75 7.78 -8.61
N PHE A 48 1.90 7.17 -8.32
CA PHE A 48 3.18 7.85 -8.27
C PHE A 48 3.73 8.11 -9.68
N ALA A 49 3.80 9.38 -10.07
CA ALA A 49 4.32 9.84 -11.37
C ALA A 49 3.77 9.02 -12.57
N PRO A 50 2.42 8.97 -12.75
CA PRO A 50 1.78 8.04 -13.68
C PRO A 50 2.24 8.24 -15.11
N ARG A 51 2.50 7.12 -15.80
CA ARG A 51 3.00 7.06 -17.18
C ARG A 51 1.99 6.34 -18.07
N PRO A 52 1.23 7.04 -18.93
CA PRO A 52 0.20 6.42 -19.75
C PRO A 52 0.76 5.48 -20.84
N ASP A 53 2.05 5.59 -21.14
CA ASP A 53 2.79 4.75 -22.09
C ASP A 53 3.37 3.47 -21.46
N LEU A 54 3.28 3.32 -20.14
CA LEU A 54 3.76 2.15 -19.39
C LEU A 54 2.61 1.47 -18.63
N ARG A 55 2.85 0.23 -18.20
CA ARG A 55 1.92 -0.51 -17.34
C ARG A 55 2.70 -1.31 -16.30
N MET A 56 2.09 -1.57 -15.16
CA MET A 56 2.67 -2.44 -14.14
C MET A 56 2.77 -3.88 -14.65
N ALA A 57 3.99 -4.38 -14.79
CA ALA A 57 4.25 -5.72 -15.36
C ALA A 57 4.46 -6.80 -14.29
N ARG A 58 5.01 -6.43 -13.13
CA ARG A 58 5.30 -7.34 -12.02
C ARG A 58 5.35 -6.55 -10.71
N LEU A 59 4.76 -7.13 -9.67
CA LEU A 59 4.98 -6.74 -8.28
C LEU A 59 5.71 -7.87 -7.55
N SER A 60 6.53 -7.50 -6.57
CA SER A 60 7.18 -8.43 -5.66
C SER A 60 7.19 -7.76 -4.28
N PHE A 61 6.97 -8.55 -3.24
CA PHE A 61 6.82 -8.06 -1.88
C PHE A 61 7.87 -8.73 -1.00
N GLU A 62 8.57 -7.92 -0.21
CA GLU A 62 9.45 -8.37 0.85
C GLU A 62 8.76 -8.06 2.18
N ILE A 63 8.30 -9.09 2.89
CA ILE A 63 7.59 -8.94 4.17
C ILE A 63 8.60 -9.19 5.29
N LEU A 64 9.09 -8.09 5.88
CA LEU A 64 10.19 -8.13 6.83
C LEU A 64 9.76 -8.40 8.29
N GLY A 65 8.46 -8.49 8.54
CA GLY A 65 7.92 -8.74 9.87
C GLY A 65 6.41 -8.64 9.92
N LEU A 66 5.88 -8.54 11.14
CA LEU A 66 4.47 -8.31 11.41
C LEU A 66 4.04 -6.96 10.82
N ILE A 67 2.86 -6.92 10.21
CA ILE A 67 2.24 -5.70 9.70
C ILE A 67 1.22 -5.24 10.75
N PRO A 68 1.53 -4.25 11.60
CA PRO A 68 0.65 -3.87 12.70
C PRO A 68 -0.59 -3.14 12.19
N ASP A 69 -1.69 -3.22 12.95
CA ASP A 69 -2.84 -2.35 12.76
C ASP A 69 -2.54 -0.89 13.19
N GLY A 70 -3.44 0.03 12.85
CA GLY A 70 -3.35 1.45 13.24
C GLY A 70 -2.81 2.35 12.14
N GLU A 71 -2.09 3.39 12.54
CA GLU A 71 -1.52 4.40 11.63
C GLU A 71 -0.15 3.98 11.12
N PHE A 72 0.09 4.22 9.82
CA PHE A 72 1.34 3.92 9.15
C PHE A 72 1.57 4.87 7.97
N GLU A 73 2.79 4.87 7.45
CA GLU A 73 3.20 5.65 6.29
C GLU A 73 3.53 4.73 5.10
N ILE A 74 3.22 5.18 3.90
CA ILE A 74 3.74 4.60 2.66
C ILE A 74 4.61 5.63 1.95
N VAL A 75 5.87 5.27 1.75
CA VAL A 75 6.83 6.07 0.98
C VAL A 75 7.00 5.43 -0.39
N THR A 76 6.71 6.18 -1.46
CA THR A 76 6.90 5.69 -2.84
C THR A 76 8.07 6.41 -3.51
N THR A 77 8.98 5.65 -4.08
CA THR A 77 10.25 6.13 -4.63
C THR A 77 10.52 5.54 -6.02
N MET A 78 11.05 6.35 -6.93
CA MET A 78 11.63 5.88 -8.18
C MET A 78 13.05 5.38 -7.95
N LEU A 79 13.25 4.07 -8.05
CA LEU A 79 14.57 3.45 -7.90
C LEU A 79 15.38 3.49 -9.19
N ARG A 80 14.72 3.27 -10.34
CA ARG A 80 15.36 3.31 -11.66
C ARG A 80 14.39 3.83 -12.73
N PRO A 81 14.62 5.04 -13.28
CA PRO A 81 13.87 5.53 -14.42
C PRO A 81 14.25 4.78 -15.70
N GLY A 82 13.39 4.82 -16.72
CA GLY A 82 13.66 4.14 -17.97
C GLY A 82 12.58 4.35 -19.03
N ARG A 83 12.98 4.30 -20.30
CA ARG A 83 12.05 4.51 -21.41
C ARG A 83 11.08 3.35 -21.59
N THR A 84 11.53 2.12 -21.37
CA THR A 84 10.74 0.89 -21.60
C THR A 84 10.47 0.09 -20.34
N ILE A 85 11.33 0.21 -19.33
CA ILE A 85 11.19 -0.47 -18.03
C ILE A 85 11.64 0.51 -16.94
N GLU A 86 10.78 0.73 -15.96
CA GLU A 86 11.05 1.49 -14.74
C GLU A 86 10.96 0.57 -13.52
N LEU A 87 11.70 0.91 -12.47
CA LEU A 87 11.62 0.26 -11.17
C LEU A 87 11.19 1.28 -10.13
N LEU A 88 10.05 1.02 -9.51
CA LEU A 88 9.48 1.80 -8.41
C LEU A 88 9.45 0.94 -7.15
N GLN A 89 9.42 1.58 -5.99
CA GLN A 89 9.25 0.95 -4.69
C GLN A 89 8.20 1.71 -3.90
N ALA A 90 7.30 0.98 -3.23
CA ALA A 90 6.46 1.50 -2.17
C ALA A 90 6.83 0.75 -0.89
N GLU A 91 7.21 1.50 0.13
CA GLU A 91 7.66 0.98 1.42
C GLU A 91 6.58 1.27 2.46
N PHE A 92 6.14 0.22 3.17
CA PHE A 92 5.23 0.34 4.31
C PHE A 92 6.06 0.54 5.57
N ILE A 93 5.82 1.63 6.29
CA ILE A 93 6.56 2.00 7.50
C ILE A 93 5.58 2.17 8.65
N ALA A 94 5.73 1.35 9.69
CA ALA A 94 4.94 1.45 10.91
C ALA A 94 5.84 1.26 12.14
N GLY A 95 5.49 1.92 13.24
CA GLY A 95 6.23 1.81 14.51
C GLY A 95 7.43 2.77 14.66
N GLY A 96 7.78 3.54 13.63
CA GLY A 96 8.90 4.51 13.66
C GLY A 96 10.26 3.86 13.44
#